data_AF-A0A2T1E0L8-F1
#
_entry.id   AF-A0A2T1E0L8-F1
#
_cell.length_a   1.000
_cell.length_b   1.000
_cell.length_c   1.000
_cell.angle_alpha   90.00
_cell.angle_beta   90.00
_cell.angle_gamma   90.00
#
_symmetry.space_group_name_H-M   'P 1'
#
loop_
_entity.id
_entity.type
_entity.pdbx_description
1 polymer ?
#
loop_
_entity_poly.entity_id
_entity_poly.type
_entity_poly.pdbx_seq_one_letter_code
_entity_poly.pdbx_strand_id
1 'polypeptide(L)'
;MNRDQNDDTNLERRQDLHRDEEAFRLHQGEERLSTARRNTTLIWIMNSLYWLAGLLEILLVMRFLLRLFGANPQNGFARLINDLSAPFIAPFSTLFISPASAGGANIFDVNVVIAIVAYALLSYLAVSLIRLIFARKA
;
A
#
# COMPACT_ATOMS: atom_id res chain seq x y z
N MET A 1 -51.68 40.95 -34.86
CA MET A 1 -50.57 40.29 -34.16
C MET A 1 -50.97 40.10 -32.71
N ASN A 2 -51.53 38.93 -32.36
CA ASN A 2 -51.88 38.56 -30.99
C ASN A 2 -50.78 37.60 -30.53
N ARG A 3 -49.76 38.13 -29.84
CA ARG A 3 -48.67 37.33 -29.31
C ARG A 3 -49.26 36.60 -28.10
N ASP A 4 -49.27 35.28 -28.16
CA ASP A 4 -49.93 34.43 -27.18
C ASP A 4 -49.28 34.63 -25.81
N GLN A 5 -49.96 35.37 -24.94
CA GLN A 5 -49.50 35.71 -23.59
C GLN A 5 -49.31 34.43 -22.73
N ASN A 6 -49.90 33.32 -23.15
CA ASN A 6 -49.67 32.02 -22.54
C ASN A 6 -48.29 31.45 -22.87
N ASP A 7 -47.69 31.77 -24.02
CA ASP A 7 -46.36 31.24 -24.38
C ASP A 7 -45.27 31.86 -23.49
N ASP A 8 -45.30 33.18 -23.29
CA ASP A 8 -44.31 33.87 -22.44
C ASP A 8 -44.39 33.40 -20.98
N THR A 9 -45.59 33.24 -20.44
CA THR A 9 -45.79 32.74 -19.07
C THR A 9 -45.44 31.26 -18.89
N ASN A 10 -45.58 30.43 -19.93
CA ASN A 10 -45.13 29.03 -19.90
C ASN A 10 -43.61 28.90 -20.06
N LEU A 11 -42.97 29.81 -20.80
CA LEU A 11 -41.51 29.86 -20.93
C LEU A 11 -40.84 30.23 -19.61
N GLU A 12 -41.34 31.23 -18.90
CA GLU A 12 -40.85 31.60 -17.56
C GLU A 12 -41.02 30.45 -16.57
N ARG A 13 -42.20 29.81 -16.53
CA ARG A 13 -42.44 28.65 -15.66
C ARG A 13 -41.50 27.48 -15.93
N ARG A 14 -41.15 27.23 -17.20
CA ARG A 14 -40.18 26.17 -17.58
C ARG A 14 -38.76 26.53 -17.17
N GLN A 15 -38.39 27.80 -17.26
CA GLN A 15 -37.08 28.27 -16.81
C GLN A 15 -36.92 28.16 -15.30
N ASP A 16 -37.96 28.52 -14.53
CA ASP A 16 -37.95 28.38 -13.07
C ASP A 16 -37.87 26.90 -12.64
N LEU A 17 -38.64 26.02 -13.27
CA LEU A 17 -38.56 24.59 -13.02
C LEU A 17 -37.15 24.02 -13.31
N HIS A 18 -36.50 24.47 -14.38
CA HIS A 18 -35.13 24.05 -14.68
C HIS A 18 -34.13 24.58 -13.66
N ARG A 19 -34.29 25.82 -13.18
CA ARG A 19 -33.44 26.41 -12.15
C ARG A 19 -33.57 25.69 -10.82
N ASP A 20 -34.80 25.30 -10.46
CA ASP A 20 -35.09 24.53 -9.25
C ASP A 20 -34.52 23.11 -9.35
N GLU A 21 -34.60 22.47 -10.52
CA GLU A 21 -33.95 21.17 -10.78
C GLU A 21 -32.43 21.25 -10.69
N GLU A 22 -31.82 22.32 -11.23
CA GLU A 22 -30.38 22.56 -11.12
C GLU A 22 -29.95 22.83 -9.68
N ALA A 23 -30.71 23.64 -8.94
CA ALA A 23 -30.48 23.88 -7.51
C ALA A 23 -30.56 22.58 -6.70
N PHE A 24 -31.54 21.72 -6.99
CA PHE A 24 -31.69 20.42 -6.33
C PHE A 24 -30.54 19.45 -6.66
N ARG A 25 -30.04 19.48 -7.91
CA ARG A 25 -28.87 18.71 -8.35
C ARG A 25 -27.57 19.19 -7.72
N LEU A 26 -27.40 20.50 -7.56
CA LEU A 26 -26.26 21.10 -6.89
C LEU A 26 -26.26 20.77 -5.39
N HIS A 27 -27.41 20.85 -4.73
CA HIS A 27 -27.58 20.44 -3.33
C HIS A 27 -27.29 18.95 -3.12
N GLN A 28 -27.75 18.06 -4.02
CA GLN A 28 -27.37 16.64 -3.97
C GLN A 28 -25.88 16.39 -4.29
N GLY A 29 -25.28 17.21 -5.15
CA GLY A 29 -23.87 17.13 -5.49
C GLY A 29 -22.94 17.49 -4.33
N GLU A 30 -23.26 18.53 -3.56
CA GLU A 30 -22.45 18.99 -2.44
C GLU A 30 -22.48 18.03 -1.24
N GLU A 31 -23.63 17.43 -0.91
CA GLU A 31 -23.71 16.45 0.18
C GLU A 31 -22.94 15.15 -0.13
N ARG A 32 -22.97 14.71 -1.39
CA ARG A 32 -22.24 13.51 -1.85
C ARG A 32 -20.72 13.69 -1.83
N LEU A 33 -20.23 14.92 -1.93
CA LEU A 33 -18.80 15.21 -1.95
C LEU A 33 -18.21 15.41 -0.53
N SER A 34 -19.02 15.83 0.44
CA SER A 34 -18.56 16.13 1.81
C SER A 34 -18.39 14.88 2.70
N THR A 35 -19.10 13.79 2.42
CA THR A 35 -19.03 12.54 3.20
C THR A 35 -17.87 11.61 2.79
N ALA A 36 -17.12 11.96 1.75
CA ALA A 36 -16.03 11.13 1.19
C ALA A 36 -14.62 11.40 1.75
N ARG A 37 -14.43 12.33 2.70
CA ARG A 37 -13.08 12.88 3.04
C ARG A 37 -12.51 12.53 4.43
N ARG A 38 -12.97 11.44 5.07
CA ARG A 38 -12.49 11.09 6.43
C ARG A 38 -11.49 9.93 6.52
N ASN A 39 -11.25 9.18 5.43
CA ASN A 39 -10.34 8.02 5.45
C ASN A 39 -9.05 8.16 4.65
N THR A 40 -8.79 9.30 4.00
CA THR A 40 -7.65 9.45 3.07
C THR A 40 -6.28 9.31 3.76
N THR A 41 -6.13 9.83 4.99
CA THR A 41 -4.86 9.75 5.72
C THR A 41 -4.54 8.31 6.18
N LEU A 42 -5.56 7.54 6.57
CA LEU A 42 -5.37 6.17 7.04
C LEU A 42 -5.00 5.23 5.89
N ILE A 43 -5.67 5.40 4.75
CA ILE A 43 -5.36 4.67 3.53
C ILE A 43 -3.91 4.94 3.12
N TRP A 44 -3.46 6.19 3.21
CA TRP A 44 -2.08 6.55 2.88
C TRP A 44 -1.05 5.91 3.83
N ILE A 45 -1.26 5.93 5.15
CA ILE A 45 -0.34 5.30 6.12
C ILE A 45 -0.25 3.79 5.91
N MET A 46 -1.40 3.13 5.76
CA MET A 46 -1.45 1.69 5.50
C MET A 46 -0.72 1.33 4.21
N ASN A 47 -0.98 2.08 3.14
CA ASN A 47 -0.35 1.86 1.85
C ASN A 47 1.18 2.03 1.96
N SER A 48 1.66 3.09 2.62
CA SER A 48 3.09 3.30 2.85
C SER A 48 3.73 2.15 3.62
N LEU A 49 3.08 1.62 4.65
CA LEU A 49 3.57 0.46 5.40
C LEU A 49 3.67 -0.79 4.51
N TYR A 50 2.67 -1.06 3.67
CA TYR A 50 2.71 -2.17 2.72
C TYR A 50 3.83 -2.03 1.69
N TRP A 51 4.07 -0.81 1.17
CA TRP A 51 5.15 -0.57 0.22
C TRP A 51 6.53 -0.78 0.87
N LEU A 52 6.74 -0.26 2.08
CA LEU A 52 8.00 -0.45 2.82
C LEU A 52 8.24 -1.92 3.18
N ALA A 53 7.21 -2.58 3.72
CA ALA A 53 7.27 -3.99 4.05
C ALA A 53 7.51 -4.86 2.81
N GLY A 54 6.79 -4.62 1.72
CA GLY A 54 6.93 -5.36 0.47
C GLY A 54 8.31 -5.14 -0.16
N LEU A 55 8.84 -3.92 -0.13
CA LEU A 55 10.19 -3.64 -0.64
C LEU A 55 11.26 -4.38 0.18
N LEU A 56 11.14 -4.36 1.50
CA LEU A 56 12.03 -5.12 2.39
C LEU A 56 11.94 -6.62 2.10
N GLU A 57 10.73 -7.15 1.97
CA GLU A 57 10.49 -8.57 1.71
C GLU A 57 11.12 -9.00 0.37
N ILE A 58 10.89 -8.23 -0.69
CA ILE A 58 11.49 -8.48 -2.01
C ILE A 58 13.02 -8.46 -1.92
N LEU A 59 13.59 -7.51 -1.17
CA LEU A 59 15.05 -7.43 -0.98
C LEU A 59 15.60 -8.68 -0.28
N LEU A 60 14.93 -9.17 0.77
CA LEU A 60 15.36 -10.36 1.51
C LEU A 60 15.15 -11.65 0.73
N VAL A 61 14.03 -11.78 0.02
CA VAL A 61 13.76 -12.91 -0.89
C VAL A 61 14.79 -12.93 -2.02
N MET A 62 15.13 -11.78 -2.61
CA MET A 62 16.17 -11.69 -3.63
C MET A 62 17.51 -12.16 -3.09
N ARG A 63 17.92 -11.72 -1.90
CA ARG A 63 19.13 -12.23 -1.23
C ARG A 63 19.08 -13.74 -1.03
N PHE A 64 17.96 -14.25 -0.54
CA PHE A 64 17.78 -15.69 -0.31
C PHE A 64 17.97 -16.47 -1.60
N LEU A 65 17.31 -16.06 -2.69
CA LEU A 65 17.43 -16.70 -4.00
C LEU A 65 18.88 -16.64 -4.51
N LEU A 66 19.54 -15.49 -4.41
CA LEU A 66 20.94 -15.36 -4.81
C LEU A 66 21.85 -16.33 -4.04
N ARG A 67 21.67 -16.47 -2.73
CA ARG A 67 22.44 -17.44 -1.91
C ARG A 67 22.09 -18.89 -2.23
N LEU A 68 20.80 -19.16 -2.46
CA LEU A 68 20.28 -20.50 -2.76
C LEU A 68 20.83 -21.02 -4.10
N PHE A 69 20.91 -20.16 -5.11
CA PHE A 69 21.42 -20.51 -6.44
C PHE A 69 22.94 -20.32 -6.60
N GLY A 70 23.65 -19.97 -5.52
CA GLY A 70 25.10 -19.82 -5.57
C GLY A 70 25.58 -18.66 -6.43
N ALA A 71 24.91 -17.51 -6.33
CA ALA A 71 25.28 -16.31 -7.04
C ALA A 71 26.75 -15.95 -6.81
N ASN A 72 27.46 -15.61 -7.89
CA ASN A 72 28.86 -15.24 -7.84
C ASN A 72 29.09 -14.04 -6.88
N PRO A 73 29.90 -14.18 -5.82
CA PRO A 73 30.15 -13.11 -4.85
C PRO A 73 30.89 -11.90 -5.45
N GLN A 74 31.54 -12.05 -6.61
CA GLN A 74 32.19 -10.95 -7.32
C GLN A 74 31.22 -10.14 -8.19
N ASN A 75 29.99 -10.63 -8.40
CA ASN A 75 28.98 -9.94 -9.20
C ASN A 75 28.51 -8.65 -8.49
N GLY A 76 28.47 -7.53 -9.23
CA GLY A 76 28.07 -6.22 -8.68
C GLY A 76 26.64 -6.19 -8.13
N PHE A 77 25.69 -6.80 -8.84
CA PHE A 77 24.29 -6.87 -8.39
C PHE A 77 24.13 -7.74 -7.15
N ALA A 78 24.79 -8.91 -7.10
CA ALA A 78 24.74 -9.76 -5.93
C ALA A 78 25.32 -9.07 -4.68
N ARG A 79 26.43 -8.33 -4.83
CA ARG A 79 27.00 -7.53 -3.74
C ARG A 79 26.05 -6.44 -3.27
N LEU A 80 25.48 -5.66 -4.19
CA LEU A 80 24.50 -4.62 -3.87
C LEU A 80 23.35 -5.15 -3.01
N ILE A 81 22.75 -6.28 -3.41
CA ILE A 81 21.65 -6.89 -2.65
C ILE A 81 22.13 -7.36 -1.27
N ASN A 82 23.29 -8.01 -1.19
CA ASN A 82 23.84 -8.48 0.08
C ASN A 82 24.16 -7.32 1.05
N ASP A 83 24.69 -6.21 0.54
CA ASP A 83 25.05 -5.04 1.34
C ASP A 83 23.81 -4.28 1.83
N LEU A 84 22.84 -4.04 0.93
CA LEU A 84 21.58 -3.38 1.28
C LEU A 84 20.75 -4.18 2.29
N SER A 85 20.77 -5.51 2.19
CA SER A 85 20.03 -6.40 3.10
C SER A 85 20.77 -6.71 4.40
N ALA A 86 22.07 -6.42 4.50
CA ALA A 86 22.89 -6.75 5.66
C ALA A 86 22.33 -6.26 7.01
N PRO A 87 21.90 -4.99 7.17
CA PRO A 87 21.39 -4.51 8.46
C PRO A 87 20.09 -5.22 8.89
N PHE A 88 19.28 -5.67 7.94
CA PHE A 88 18.02 -6.36 8.22
C PHE A 88 18.23 -7.85 8.58
N ILE A 89 19.30 -8.47 8.06
CA ILE A 89 19.68 -9.83 8.43
C ILE A 89 20.49 -9.88 9.73
N ALA A 90 21.18 -8.80 10.10
CA ALA A 90 22.06 -8.76 11.26
C ALA A 90 21.45 -9.34 12.56
N PRO A 91 20.19 -9.03 12.96
CA PRO A 91 19.59 -9.57 14.17
C PRO A 91 19.35 -11.09 14.13
N PHE A 92 19.25 -11.66 12.93
CA PHE A 92 18.93 -13.07 12.68
C PHE A 92 20.18 -13.90 12.37
N SER A 93 21.33 -13.25 12.18
CA SER A 93 22.56 -13.87 11.67
C SER A 93 23.14 -14.96 12.56
N THR A 94 22.79 -14.98 13.86
CA THR A 94 23.27 -15.92 14.87
C THR A 94 22.21 -16.93 15.32
N LEU A 95 21.02 -16.94 14.69
CA LEU A 95 19.91 -17.81 15.12
C LEU A 95 20.24 -19.30 14.94
N PHE A 96 20.77 -19.66 13.78
CA PHE A 96 21.20 -21.02 13.48
C PHE A 96 22.67 -21.01 13.06
N ILE A 97 23.40 -22.02 13.54
CA ILE A 97 24.76 -22.32 13.06
C ILE A 97 24.61 -22.78 11.62
N SER A 98 24.80 -21.86 10.68
CA SER A 98 24.61 -22.15 9.26
C SER A 98 25.77 -23.02 8.75
N PRO A 99 25.50 -24.14 8.04
CA PRO A 99 26.52 -24.95 7.36
C PRO A 99 27.26 -24.20 6.24
N ALA A 100 26.83 -22.97 5.94
CA ALA A 100 27.36 -22.06 4.92
C ALA A 100 28.88 -21.87 4.92
N SER A 101 29.54 -22.06 6.06
CA SER A 101 31.00 -21.96 6.17
C SER A 101 31.76 -23.07 5.44
N ALA A 102 31.09 -24.12 4.98
CA ALA A 102 31.73 -25.29 4.35
C ALA A 102 32.00 -25.17 2.83
N GLY A 103 31.90 -23.99 2.23
CA GLY A 103 32.37 -23.75 0.85
C GLY A 103 31.49 -24.36 -0.27
N GLY A 104 30.27 -24.77 0.04
CA GLY A 104 29.30 -25.23 -0.96
C GLY A 104 28.77 -24.07 -1.82
N ALA A 105 28.70 -24.27 -3.14
CA ALA A 105 28.22 -23.25 -4.08
C ALA A 105 26.78 -22.81 -3.78
N ASN A 106 25.89 -23.71 -3.34
CA ASN A 106 24.51 -23.41 -3.00
C ASN A 106 24.29 -23.48 -1.49
N ILE A 107 23.88 -22.38 -0.89
CA ILE A 107 23.71 -22.28 0.56
C ILE A 107 22.25 -21.94 0.85
N PHE A 108 21.50 -22.96 1.29
CA PHE A 108 20.18 -22.74 1.88
C PHE A 108 20.36 -22.10 3.25
N ASP A 109 20.24 -20.78 3.31
CA ASP A 109 20.45 -20.02 4.54
C ASP A 109 19.15 -19.88 5.34
N VAL A 110 18.99 -20.75 6.34
CA VAL A 110 17.83 -20.77 7.23
C VAL A 110 17.66 -19.42 7.95
N ASN A 111 18.75 -18.73 8.29
CA ASN A 111 18.67 -17.44 8.98
C ASN A 111 17.95 -16.37 8.14
N VAL A 112 18.18 -16.38 6.83
CA VAL A 112 17.51 -15.46 5.90
C VAL A 112 16.03 -15.82 5.76
N VAL A 113 15.70 -17.11 5.69
CA VAL A 113 14.29 -17.57 5.65
C VAL A 113 13.53 -17.11 6.90
N ILE A 114 14.15 -17.23 8.07
CA ILE A 114 13.52 -16.77 9.32
C ILE A 114 13.36 -15.25 9.34
N ALA A 115 14.32 -14.49 8.81
CA ALA A 115 14.18 -13.04 8.68
C ALA A 115 12.96 -12.67 7.81
N ILE A 116 12.80 -13.30 6.64
CA ILE A 116 11.65 -13.12 5.74
C ILE A 116 10.34 -13.37 6.50
N VAL A 117 10.21 -14.54 7.14
CA VAL A 117 9.00 -14.89 7.90
C VAL A 117 8.74 -13.90 9.04
N ALA A 118 9.77 -13.50 9.79
CA ALA A 118 9.63 -12.56 10.89
C ALA A 118 9.15 -11.18 10.40
N TYR A 119 9.72 -10.65 9.32
CA TYR A 119 9.29 -9.36 8.76
C TYR A 119 7.90 -9.42 8.15
N ALA A 120 7.51 -10.52 7.50
CA ALA A 120 6.15 -10.74 7.02
C ALA A 120 5.14 -10.72 8.18
N LEU A 121 5.44 -11.41 9.28
CA LEU A 121 4.60 -11.43 10.48
C LEU A 121 4.51 -10.05 11.15
N LEU A 122 5.63 -9.34 11.31
CA LEU A 122 5.67 -7.99 11.86
C LEU A 122 4.84 -7.02 11.02
N SER A 123 4.94 -7.13 9.70
CA SER A 123 4.19 -6.28 8.76
C SER A 123 2.68 -6.55 8.86
N TYR A 124 2.28 -7.82 8.90
CA TYR A 124 0.89 -8.21 9.13
C TYR A 124 0.36 -7.70 10.48
N LEU A 125 1.14 -7.87 11.55
CA LEU A 125 0.78 -7.42 12.89
C LEU A 125 0.61 -5.90 12.95
N ALA A 126 1.54 -5.14 12.36
CA ALA A 126 1.48 -3.69 12.32
C ALA A 126 0.21 -3.19 11.60
N VAL A 127 -0.12 -3.77 10.45
CA VAL A 127 -1.37 -3.48 9.72
C VAL A 127 -2.59 -3.84 10.59
N SER A 128 -2.59 -5.01 11.21
CA SER A 128 -3.70 -5.47 12.06
C SER A 128 -3.93 -4.54 13.25
N LEU A 129 -2.86 -4.06 13.88
CA LEU A 129 -2.92 -3.13 15.01
C LEU A 129 -3.54 -1.79 14.60
N ILE A 130 -3.12 -1.24 13.47
CA ILE A 130 -3.69 -0.01 12.93
C ILE A 130 -5.20 -0.20 12.70
N ARG A 131 -5.60 -1.30 12.02
CA ARG A 131 -7.03 -1.59 11.79
C ARG A 131 -7.82 -1.68 13.10
N LEU A 132 -7.29 -2.36 14.12
CA LEU A 132 -7.94 -2.52 15.42
C LEU A 132 -8.16 -1.18 16.14
N ILE A 133 -7.13 -0.31 16.16
CA ILE A 133 -7.20 0.99 16.84
C ILE A 133 -8.24 1.90 16.19
N PHE A 134 -8.35 1.87 14.86
CA PHE A 134 -9.30 2.70 14.12
C PHE A 134 -10.73 2.12 14.14
N ALA A 135 -10.88 0.80 14.13
CA ALA A 135 -12.19 0.15 14.28
C ALA A 135 -12.89 0.53 15.61
N ARG A 136 -12.13 0.80 16.67
CA ARG A 136 -12.68 1.25 17.96
C ARG A 136 -13.13 2.72 17.97
N LYS A 137 -12.68 3.54 17.02
CA LYS A 137 -12.96 4.99 16.96
C LYS A 137 -14.11 5.36 16.01
N ALA A 138 -14.63 4.39 15.25
CA ALA A 138 -15.84 4.53 14.44
C ALA A 138 -17.06 4.04 15.25
#